data_AF-A0A523J339-F1
#
_entry.id   AF-A0A523J339-F1
#
_cell.length_a   1.000
_cell.length_b   1.000
_cell.length_c   1.000
_cell.angle_alpha   90.00
_cell.angle_beta   90.00
_cell.angle_gamma   90.00
#
_symmetry.space_group_name_H-M   'P 1'
#
loop_
_entity.id
_entity.type
_entity.pdbx_description
1 polymer ?
#
loop_
_entity_poly.entity_id
_entity_poly.type
_entity_poly.pdbx_seq_one_letter_code
_entity_poly.pdbx_strand_id
1 'polypeptide(L)'
;MSDTIEAHGGSLINRVLEGSEREKWVSKADSLKSITASFRVITDLELISNGAMSPLEGFMKKDDYESVVQSMRLANGLPWSLPVKLP
;
A
#
# COMPACT_ATOMS: atom_id res chain seq x y z
N MET A 1 1.11 3.30 -31.27
CA MET A 1 1.59 3.30 -29.87
C MET A 1 0.96 2.09 -29.21
N SER A 2 1.76 1.22 -28.58
CA SER A 2 1.20 0.06 -27.85
C SER A 2 0.48 0.58 -26.62
N ASP A 3 -0.76 0.16 -26.41
CA ASP A 3 -1.48 0.43 -25.18
C ASP A 3 -0.72 -0.19 -24.00
N THR A 4 -0.65 0.55 -22.88
CA THR A 4 -0.07 0.06 -21.62
C THR A 4 -1.03 -0.91 -20.96
N ILE A 5 -0.50 -1.96 -20.31
CA ILE A 5 -1.33 -2.90 -19.54
C ILE A 5 -2.03 -2.19 -18.37
N GLU A 6 -3.23 -2.64 -18.01
CA GLU A 6 -3.93 -2.14 -16.84
C GLU A 6 -3.20 -2.52 -15.54
N ALA A 7 -3.36 -1.70 -14.51
CA ALA A 7 -2.85 -1.99 -13.18
C ALA A 7 -3.52 -3.24 -12.60
N HIS A 8 -2.80 -3.96 -11.75
CA HIS A 8 -3.35 -5.11 -11.05
C HIS A 8 -4.53 -4.68 -10.15
N GLY A 9 -5.67 -5.37 -10.29
CA GLY A 9 -6.93 -4.97 -9.65
C GLY A 9 -7.74 -3.92 -10.42
N GLY A 10 -7.31 -3.53 -11.62
CA GLY A 10 -8.05 -2.65 -12.54
C GLY A 10 -7.84 -1.15 -12.30
N SER A 11 -7.18 -0.75 -11.21
CA SER A 11 -6.88 0.66 -10.92
C SER A 11 -5.51 0.80 -10.28
N LEU A 12 -4.77 1.84 -10.69
CA LEU A 12 -3.52 2.23 -10.03
C LEU A 12 -3.86 2.99 -8.75
N ILE A 13 -3.36 2.50 -7.61
CA ILE A 13 -3.55 3.13 -6.31
C ILE A 13 -2.43 4.14 -6.06
N ASN A 14 -2.68 5.44 -6.26
CA ASN A 14 -1.74 6.50 -5.89
C ASN A 14 -2.17 7.16 -4.59
N ARG A 15 -1.35 7.05 -3.53
CA ARG A 15 -1.58 7.65 -2.21
C ARG A 15 -0.61 8.77 -1.88
N VAL A 16 0.18 9.23 -2.85
CA VAL A 16 1.04 10.41 -2.67
C VAL A 16 0.17 11.65 -2.66
N LEU A 17 0.19 12.38 -1.55
CA LEU A 17 -0.55 13.62 -1.40
C LEU A 17 0.19 14.78 -2.06
N GLU A 18 -0.55 15.65 -2.72
CA GLU A 18 -0.04 16.84 -3.40
C GLU A 18 -0.78 18.11 -2.94
N GLY A 19 -0.20 19.27 -3.25
CA GLY A 19 -0.79 20.58 -2.98
C GLY A 19 -1.22 20.80 -1.53
N SER A 20 -2.40 21.39 -1.34
CA SER A 20 -2.93 21.76 -0.03
C SER A 20 -3.21 20.56 0.88
N GLU A 21 -3.49 19.39 0.33
CA GLU A 21 -3.70 18.18 1.13
C GLU A 21 -2.39 17.71 1.75
N ARG A 22 -1.29 17.74 0.98
CA ARG A 22 0.06 17.47 1.51
C ARG A 22 0.40 18.41 2.65
N GLU A 23 0.22 19.71 2.45
CA GLU A 23 0.54 20.74 3.46
C GLU A 23 -0.23 20.53 4.77
N LYS A 24 -1.53 20.22 4.65
CA LYS A 24 -2.40 19.89 5.77
C LYS A 24 -1.89 18.68 6.55
N TRP A 25 -1.53 17.59 5.86
CA TRP A 25 -1.09 16.36 6.53
C TRP A 25 0.32 16.46 7.10
N VAL A 26 1.23 17.18 6.45
CA VAL A 26 2.57 17.49 7.00
C VAL A 26 2.42 18.27 8.30
N SER A 27 1.58 19.32 8.32
CA SER A 27 1.34 20.12 9.54
C SER A 27 0.69 19.30 10.66
N LYS A 28 -0.17 18.35 10.30
CA LYS A 28 -0.82 17.46 11.28
C LYS A 28 0.13 16.39 11.83
N ALA A 29 1.14 15.96 11.07
CA ALA A 29 2.00 14.84 11.40
C ALA A 29 2.71 15.01 12.76
N ASP A 30 3.12 16.23 13.10
CA ASP A 30 3.79 16.55 14.37
C ASP A 30 2.94 16.28 15.62
N SER A 31 1.61 16.27 15.47
CA SER A 31 0.67 15.98 16.56
C SER A 31 0.33 14.49 16.72
N LEU A 32 0.74 13.66 15.76
CA LEU A 32 0.40 12.24 15.73
C LEU A 32 1.43 11.41 16.51
N LYS A 33 1.00 10.24 16.98
CA LYS A 33 1.94 9.25 17.50
C LYS A 33 2.85 8.79 16.36
N SER A 34 4.14 8.86 16.60
CA SER A 34 5.15 8.35 15.68
C SER A 34 5.54 6.92 16.04
N ILE A 35 5.93 6.17 15.02
CA ILE A 35 6.53 4.84 15.14
C ILE A 35 7.83 4.85 14.35
N THR A 36 8.89 4.28 14.91
CA THR A 36 10.15 4.10 14.18
C THR A 36 10.01 2.85 13.30
N ALA A 37 10.14 3.03 11.99
CA ALA A 37 10.07 1.97 11.02
C ALA A 37 11.48 1.53 10.59
N SER A 38 11.65 0.24 10.29
CA SER A 38 12.87 -0.26 9.67
C SER A 38 12.95 0.18 8.21
N PHE A 39 14.14 0.10 7.61
CA PHE A 39 14.33 0.37 6.19
C PHE A 39 13.38 -0.44 5.31
N ARG A 40 13.18 -1.73 5.64
CA ARG A 40 12.26 -2.60 4.90
C ARG A 40 10.82 -2.09 4.92
N VAL A 41 10.32 -1.68 6.08
CA VAL A 41 8.96 -1.14 6.23
C VAL A 41 8.81 0.18 5.47
N ILE A 42 9.85 1.02 5.47
CA ILE A 42 9.85 2.27 4.70
C ILE A 42 9.78 1.98 3.20
N THR A 43 10.53 1.00 2.70
CA THR A 43 10.44 0.58 1.29
C THR A 43 9.07 0.03 0.94
N ASP A 44 8.48 -0.83 1.77
CA ASP A 44 7.13 -1.36 1.50
C ASP A 44 6.09 -0.22 1.52
N LEU A 45 6.22 0.76 2.42
CA LEU A 45 5.37 1.96 2.46
C LEU A 45 5.50 2.80 1.18
N GLU A 46 6.71 2.99 0.67
CA GLU A 46 6.95 3.72 -0.58
C GLU A 46 6.27 3.02 -1.77
N LEU A 47 6.44 1.71 -1.90
CA LEU A 47 5.84 0.90 -2.96
C LEU A 47 4.30 0.85 -2.89
N ILE A 48 3.73 0.86 -1.69
CA ILE A 48 2.28 1.03 -1.51
C ILE A 48 1.87 2.43 -1.95
N SER A 49 2.62 3.47 -1.55
CA SER A 49 2.21 4.86 -1.77
C SER A 49 2.16 5.28 -3.24
N ASN A 50 3.07 4.78 -4.07
CA ASN A 50 3.14 5.12 -5.49
C ASN A 50 2.35 4.15 -6.40
N GLY A 51 1.72 3.13 -5.83
CA GLY A 51 0.88 2.18 -6.56
C GLY A 51 1.62 0.99 -7.16
N ALA A 52 2.92 0.84 -6.92
CA ALA A 52 3.66 -0.37 -7.32
C ALA A 52 3.07 -1.65 -6.71
N MET A 53 2.38 -1.54 -5.57
CA MET A 53 1.66 -2.64 -4.93
C MET A 53 0.14 -2.64 -5.12
N SER A 54 -0.39 -1.95 -6.15
CA SER A 54 -1.83 -2.02 -6.47
C SER A 54 -2.29 -3.49 -6.58
N PRO A 55 -3.43 -3.88 -5.97
CA PRO A 55 -4.49 -3.03 -5.42
C PRO A 55 -4.35 -2.68 -3.93
N LEU A 56 -3.19 -2.95 -3.30
CA LEU A 56 -3.02 -2.65 -1.88
C LEU A 56 -3.11 -1.14 -1.65
N GLU A 57 -4.05 -0.75 -0.80
CA GLU A 57 -4.16 0.63 -0.32
C GLU A 57 -3.33 0.86 0.95
N GLY A 58 -2.83 -0.17 1.60
CA GLY A 58 -2.09 -0.05 2.85
C GLY A 58 -1.44 -1.37 3.24
N PHE A 59 -0.81 -1.40 4.42
CA PHE A 59 -0.41 -2.67 5.03
C PHE A 59 -1.64 -3.56 5.23
N MET A 60 -1.48 -4.85 4.98
CA MET A 60 -2.56 -5.83 5.04
C MET A 60 -3.20 -5.86 6.42
N LYS A 61 -4.54 -5.87 6.42
CA LYS A 61 -5.31 -6.24 7.60
C LYS A 61 -5.32 -7.77 7.73
N LYS A 62 -5.86 -8.26 8.84
CA LYS A 62 -5.87 -9.67 9.21
C LYS A 62 -6.40 -10.56 8.08
N ASP A 63 -7.55 -10.22 7.50
CA ASP A 63 -8.21 -11.06 6.50
C ASP A 63 -7.37 -11.22 5.22
N ASP A 64 -6.80 -10.13 4.70
CA ASP A 64 -5.89 -10.19 3.56
C ASP A 64 -4.61 -10.97 3.89
N TYR A 65 -4.04 -10.71 5.07
CA TYR A 65 -2.82 -11.39 5.51
C TYR A 65 -3.02 -12.91 5.61
N GLU A 66 -4.08 -13.35 6.28
CA GLU A 66 -4.38 -14.77 6.45
C GLU A 66 -4.71 -15.43 5.10
N SER A 67 -5.48 -14.75 4.24
CA SER A 67 -5.79 -15.23 2.91
C SER A 67 -4.55 -15.39 2.04
N VAL A 68 -3.62 -14.43 2.07
CA VAL A 68 -2.36 -14.48 1.31
C VAL A 68 -1.48 -15.62 1.80
N VAL A 69 -1.34 -15.78 3.11
CA VAL A 69 -0.54 -16.86 3.71
C VAL A 69 -1.11 -18.24 3.37
N GLN A 70 -2.44 -18.40 3.38
CA GLN A 70 -3.09 -19.70 3.18
C GLN A 70 -3.28 -20.06 1.70
N SER A 71 -3.54 -19.07 0.85
CA SER A 71 -4.04 -19.31 -0.51
C SER A 71 -3.35 -18.49 -1.60
N MET A 72 -2.36 -17.66 -1.25
CA MET A 72 -1.68 -16.73 -2.16
C MET A 72 -2.66 -15.82 -2.92
N ARG A 73 -3.70 -15.38 -2.22
CA ARG A 73 -4.71 -14.45 -2.72
C ARG A 73 -5.09 -13.43 -1.66
N LEU A 74 -5.42 -12.22 -2.07
CA LEU A 74 -6.11 -11.24 -1.22
C LEU A 74 -7.49 -11.76 -0.84
N ALA A 75 -8.11 -11.17 0.18
CA ALA A 75 -9.43 -11.60 0.67
C ALA A 75 -10.53 -11.46 -0.41
N ASN A 76 -10.34 -10.56 -1.38
CA ASN A 76 -11.22 -10.40 -2.54
C ASN A 76 -10.97 -11.41 -3.67
N GLY A 77 -10.03 -12.36 -3.49
CA GLY A 77 -9.71 -13.42 -4.43
C GLY A 77 -8.62 -13.08 -5.47
N LEU A 78 -8.14 -11.84 -5.54
CA LEU A 78 -7.08 -11.46 -6.47
C LEU A 78 -5.75 -12.18 -6.14
N PRO A 79 -5.01 -12.70 -7.14
CA PRO A 79 -3.71 -13.32 -6.91
C PRO A 79 -2.71 -12.39 -6.22
N TRP A 80 -2.14 -12.82 -5.10
CA TRP A 80 -1.11 -12.07 -4.39
C TRP A 80 -0.35 -13.00 -3.43
N SER A 81 0.95 -13.17 -3.61
CA SER A 81 1.74 -14.19 -2.90
C SER A 81 2.65 -13.67 -1.80
N LEU A 82 2.73 -12.35 -1.61
CA LEU A 82 3.67 -11.72 -0.67
C LEU A 82 2.93 -11.04 0.48
N PRO A 83 3.04 -11.51 1.74
CA PRO A 83 2.47 -10.80 2.87
C PRO A 83 3.16 -9.44 3.07
N VAL A 84 2.38 -8.35 3.11
CA VAL A 84 2.88 -6.98 3.33
C VAL A 84 2.25 -6.41 4.60
N LYS A 85 2.97 -6.46 5.72
CA LYS A 85 2.48 -6.01 7.04
C LYS A 85 3.43 -5.02 7.70
N LEU A 86 2.86 -4.18 8.56
CA LEU A 86 3.62 -3.42 9.55
C LEU A 86 3.87 -4.31 10.78
N PRO A 87 5.12 -4.65 11.13
CA PRO A 87 5.45 -5.55 12.25
C PRO A 87 5.10 -5.01 13.63
#